data_AF-A0A7Z9UDR1-F1
#
_entry.id   AF-A0A7Z9UDR1-F1
#
_cell.length_a   1.000
_cell.length_b   1.000
_cell.length_c   1.000
_cell.angle_alpha   90.00
_cell.angle_beta   90.00
_cell.angle_gamma   90.00
#
_symmetry.space_group_name_H-M   'P 1'
#
loop_
_entity.id
_entity.type
_entity.pdbx_description
1 polymer ?
#
loop_
_entity_poly.entity_id
_entity_poly.type
_entity_poly.pdbx_seq_one_letter_code
_entity_poly.pdbx_strand_id
1 'polypeptide(L)'
;MSKHFKVVLFLPALLVVSLIAGCASAGDGVNRGDTDPLGNGGTFTSTSLRLLEFTIGVNPNGQVDRTGRGTYAVLLNAQGTPIEVTDFDTFTDLIRFDGQSFSWYHRLAGVPNPGFTFAQVGPLSGQSRVSPDGKTIQIIVDIGESTSFINQFIPADVFTAHVVTTDTQGGAFLGRILDTLGQGPNINSNSLQTLTVRRGEGTTQPIPQSYPFDPLNDMVTHSDLPSDFPYLNFDIVRFEVTAR
;
A
#
# COMPACT_ATOMS: atom_id res chain seq x y z
N MET A 1 -61.74 -27.71 -35.79
CA MET A 1 -61.65 -27.40 -34.34
C MET A 1 -60.38 -28.01 -33.78
N SER A 2 -59.65 -27.27 -32.95
CA SER A 2 -58.34 -27.66 -32.42
C SER A 2 -58.45 -28.55 -31.18
N LYS A 3 -57.57 -29.55 -31.07
CA LYS A 3 -57.02 -30.07 -29.80
C LYS A 3 -55.57 -30.51 -30.02
N HIS A 4 -54.62 -29.58 -29.91
CA HIS A 4 -53.20 -29.91 -29.87
C HIS A 4 -52.82 -30.47 -28.48
N PHE A 5 -52.27 -31.68 -28.46
CA PHE A 5 -51.52 -32.17 -27.30
C PHE A 5 -50.16 -31.47 -27.28
N LYS A 6 -49.80 -30.80 -26.18
CA LYS A 6 -48.49 -30.16 -26.03
C LYS A 6 -47.45 -31.22 -25.70
N VAL A 7 -46.60 -31.55 -26.68
CA VAL A 7 -45.36 -32.30 -26.43
C VAL A 7 -44.38 -31.37 -25.69
N VAL A 8 -43.83 -31.85 -24.57
CA VAL A 8 -42.82 -31.11 -23.80
C VAL A 8 -41.50 -31.15 -24.56
N LEU A 9 -41.01 -29.98 -24.97
CA LEU A 9 -39.71 -29.84 -25.63
C LEU A 9 -38.60 -29.82 -24.56
N PHE A 10 -37.92 -30.95 -24.36
CA PHE A 10 -36.71 -31.01 -23.53
C PHE A 10 -35.52 -30.42 -24.29
N LEU A 11 -34.95 -29.33 -23.76
CA LEU A 11 -33.62 -28.87 -24.16
C LEU A 11 -32.55 -29.71 -23.44
N PRO A 12 -31.62 -30.37 -24.15
CA PRO A 12 -30.38 -30.83 -23.54
C PRO A 12 -29.40 -29.65 -23.42
N ALA A 13 -29.21 -29.14 -22.20
CA ALA A 13 -28.15 -28.18 -21.92
C ALA A 13 -26.79 -28.90 -22.00
N LEU A 14 -25.89 -28.41 -22.86
CA LEU A 14 -24.57 -28.98 -23.07
C LEU A 14 -23.63 -28.56 -21.92
N LEU A 15 -23.46 -29.40 -20.90
CA LEU A 15 -22.50 -29.18 -19.82
C LEU A 15 -21.14 -29.77 -20.22
N VAL A 16 -20.18 -28.92 -20.59
CA VAL A 16 -18.78 -29.32 -20.78
C VAL A 16 -18.04 -29.17 -19.45
N VAL A 17 -17.72 -30.30 -18.80
CA VAL A 17 -16.79 -30.36 -17.67
C VAL A 17 -15.74 -31.42 -17.95
N SER A 18 -14.51 -30.97 -18.17
CA SER A 18 -13.30 -31.78 -18.15
C SER A 18 -12.16 -30.86 -17.68
N LEU A 19 -11.79 -30.97 -16.40
CA LEU A 19 -10.62 -31.74 -15.96
C LEU A 19 -9.29 -31.05 -16.30
N ILE A 20 -8.89 -30.10 -15.44
CA ILE A 20 -7.48 -29.79 -15.21
C ILE A 20 -7.07 -30.53 -13.93
N ALA A 21 -6.22 -31.54 -14.07
CA ALA A 21 -5.63 -32.24 -12.95
C ALA A 21 -4.49 -31.40 -12.36
N GLY A 22 -4.76 -30.68 -11.27
CA GLY A 22 -3.73 -30.12 -10.40
C GLY A 22 -3.31 -31.15 -9.35
N CYS A 23 -2.02 -31.45 -9.26
CA CYS A 23 -1.51 -32.46 -8.34
C CYS A 23 -1.68 -32.02 -6.88
N ALA A 24 -2.38 -32.81 -6.06
CA ALA A 24 -2.42 -32.61 -4.62
C ALA A 24 -1.14 -33.17 -3.97
N SER A 25 -0.39 -32.34 -3.24
CA SER A 25 0.54 -32.82 -2.23
C SER A 25 -0.19 -32.92 -0.88
N ALA A 26 -0.01 -34.04 -0.19
CA ALA A 26 -0.61 -34.26 1.13
C ALA A 26 0.13 -33.47 2.23
N GLY A 27 -0.58 -33.05 3.28
CA GLY A 27 -0.01 -32.30 4.40
C GLY A 27 -1.03 -32.01 5.51
N ASP A 28 -1.23 -33.01 6.37
CA ASP A 28 -1.90 -33.04 7.68
C ASP A 28 -3.25 -32.36 7.95
N GLY A 29 -4.10 -33.12 8.65
CA GLY A 29 -5.39 -32.67 9.16
C GLY A 29 -5.29 -32.08 10.56
N VAL A 30 -5.71 -30.82 10.71
CA VAL A 30 -6.05 -30.20 11.99
C VAL A 30 -7.50 -29.73 11.90
N ASN A 31 -8.30 -29.99 12.94
CA ASN A 31 -9.72 -29.60 12.97
C ASN A 31 -9.87 -28.08 12.79
N ARG A 32 -10.51 -27.66 11.68
CA ARG A 32 -10.81 -26.26 11.37
C ARG A 32 -12.19 -25.92 11.94
N GLY A 33 -12.31 -24.78 12.62
CA GLY A 33 -13.59 -24.27 13.12
C GLY A 33 -14.35 -23.45 12.07
N ASP A 34 -15.68 -23.44 12.16
CA ASP A 34 -16.61 -22.92 11.13
C ASP A 34 -16.66 -21.38 10.98
N THR A 35 -15.58 -20.66 11.29
CA THR A 35 -15.53 -19.18 11.27
C THR A 35 -14.43 -18.56 10.39
N ASP A 36 -13.72 -19.35 9.58
CA ASP A 36 -12.81 -18.83 8.52
C ASP A 36 -13.33 -19.21 7.11
N PRO A 37 -14.01 -18.29 6.39
CA PRO A 37 -14.53 -18.56 5.05
C PRO A 37 -13.48 -18.47 3.93
N LEU A 38 -12.24 -18.03 4.21
CA LEU A 38 -11.22 -17.72 3.19
C LEU A 38 -9.85 -18.37 3.43
N GLY A 39 -9.63 -19.03 4.56
CA GLY A 39 -8.44 -19.86 4.82
C GLY A 39 -7.15 -19.07 5.09
N ASN A 40 -7.25 -17.80 5.46
CA ASN A 40 -6.11 -16.90 5.71
C ASN A 40 -5.89 -16.61 7.21
N GLY A 41 -6.42 -17.45 8.11
CA GLY A 41 -6.16 -17.40 9.55
C GLY A 41 -4.72 -17.73 9.95
N GLY A 42 -3.77 -16.87 9.59
CA GLY A 42 -2.38 -16.92 10.05
C GLY A 42 -2.29 -16.61 11.55
N THR A 43 -2.21 -17.65 12.38
CA THR A 43 -2.03 -17.48 13.82
C THR A 43 -0.58 -17.06 14.13
N PHE A 44 -0.34 -15.76 14.30
CA PHE A 44 0.97 -15.23 14.70
C PHE A 44 1.42 -15.85 16.03
N THR A 45 2.39 -16.75 15.97
CA THR A 45 2.99 -17.44 17.12
C THR A 45 4.40 -16.92 17.46
N SER A 46 4.80 -15.79 16.89
CA SER A 46 6.00 -15.05 17.29
C SER A 46 5.67 -14.09 18.44
N THR A 47 6.20 -14.37 19.63
CA THR A 47 6.01 -13.55 20.83
C THR A 47 7.12 -12.51 21.04
N SER A 48 8.07 -12.38 20.12
CA SER A 48 9.25 -11.51 20.30
C SER A 48 9.13 -10.12 19.65
N LEU A 49 8.36 -9.98 18.56
CA LEU A 49 8.23 -8.72 17.80
C LEU A 49 6.76 -8.52 17.45
N ARG A 50 6.14 -7.48 18.02
CA ARG A 50 4.69 -7.18 17.99
C ARG A 50 4.39 -5.87 17.25
N LEU A 51 5.36 -4.99 17.11
CA LEU A 51 5.21 -3.69 16.48
C LEU A 51 5.99 -3.66 15.17
N LEU A 52 5.48 -2.90 14.21
CA LEU A 52 6.17 -2.58 12.97
C LEU A 52 6.28 -1.05 12.88
N GLU A 53 7.51 -0.52 12.92
CA GLU A 53 7.76 0.91 12.78
C GLU A 53 8.29 1.23 11.39
N PHE A 54 7.54 2.04 10.65
CA PHE A 54 7.97 2.73 9.43
C PHE A 54 8.66 4.03 9.82
N THR A 55 9.88 4.24 9.33
CA THR A 55 10.70 5.43 9.60
C THR A 55 11.02 6.13 8.28
N ILE A 56 10.65 7.40 8.16
CA ILE A 56 11.00 8.28 7.03
C ILE A 56 11.95 9.36 7.54
N GLY A 57 13.16 9.44 7.01
CA GLY A 57 14.10 10.53 7.27
C GLY A 57 14.10 11.54 6.14
N VAL A 58 13.98 12.83 6.45
CA VAL A 58 14.08 13.91 5.47
C VAL A 58 15.48 14.53 5.42
N ASN A 59 15.75 15.33 4.40
CA ASN A 59 17.03 16.01 4.18
C ASN A 59 17.51 16.72 5.46
N PRO A 60 18.77 16.49 5.90
CA PRO A 60 19.31 17.09 7.13
C PRO A 60 19.27 18.62 7.18
N ASN A 61 19.21 19.29 6.02
CA ASN A 61 19.10 20.76 5.93
C ASN A 61 17.63 21.25 5.97
N GLY A 62 16.66 20.42 5.58
CA GLY A 62 15.24 20.72 5.64
C GLY A 62 14.60 20.35 6.98
N GLN A 63 13.28 20.50 7.09
CA GLN A 63 12.49 20.03 8.22
C GLN A 63 11.21 19.37 7.69
N VAL A 64 10.70 18.32 8.35
CA VAL A 64 9.41 17.73 7.97
C VAL A 64 8.35 18.83 7.93
N ASP A 65 7.70 19.02 6.78
CA ASP A 65 6.68 20.05 6.63
C ASP A 65 5.51 19.76 7.56
N ARG A 66 5.14 20.77 8.35
CA ARG A 66 3.95 20.76 9.20
C ARG A 66 2.95 21.85 8.81
N THR A 67 3.19 22.55 7.70
CA THR A 67 2.31 23.63 7.22
C THR A 67 1.20 23.13 6.30
N GLY A 68 1.28 21.88 5.83
CA GLY A 68 0.27 21.26 4.96
C GLY A 68 0.39 21.66 3.49
N ARG A 69 1.59 22.08 3.06
CA ARG A 69 1.86 22.41 1.64
C ARG A 69 2.07 21.16 0.78
N GLY A 70 2.30 20.02 1.42
CA GLY A 70 2.47 18.71 0.80
C GLY A 70 2.16 17.59 1.78
N THR A 71 2.37 16.35 1.36
CA THR A 71 2.15 15.16 2.19
C THR A 71 3.35 14.21 2.13
N TYR A 72 3.48 13.37 3.14
CA TYR A 72 4.38 12.21 3.13
C TYR A 72 3.48 10.98 3.16
N ALA A 73 3.61 10.08 2.19
CA ALA A 73 2.79 8.89 2.08
C ALA A 73 3.66 7.63 2.02
N VAL A 74 3.38 6.67 2.90
CA VAL A 74 3.86 5.29 2.77
C VAL A 74 2.79 4.53 1.99
N LEU A 75 3.10 4.15 0.77
CA LEU A 75 2.29 3.31 -0.10
C LEU A 75 2.51 1.85 0.28
N LEU A 76 1.44 1.07 0.41
CA LEU A 76 1.47 -0.32 0.87
C LEU A 76 0.72 -1.22 -0.12
N ASN A 77 1.35 -2.31 -0.54
CA ASN A 77 0.74 -3.28 -1.44
C ASN A 77 0.72 -4.69 -0.81
N ALA A 78 -0.48 -5.14 -0.43
CA ALA A 78 -0.70 -6.45 0.17
C ALA A 78 -0.35 -7.65 -0.73
N GLN A 79 -0.18 -7.46 -2.05
CA GLN A 79 0.21 -8.51 -2.98
C GLN A 79 1.73 -8.77 -2.98
N GLY A 80 2.53 -7.89 -2.36
CA GLY A 80 3.99 -8.02 -2.33
C GLY A 80 4.68 -7.76 -3.68
N THR A 81 3.97 -7.20 -4.66
CA THR A 81 4.52 -6.83 -5.97
C THR A 81 5.12 -5.40 -5.94
N PRO A 82 5.98 -5.02 -6.92
CA PRO A 82 6.54 -3.67 -6.99
C PRO A 82 5.45 -2.59 -7.01
N ILE A 83 5.73 -1.42 -6.43
CA ILE A 83 4.77 -0.29 -6.40
C ILE A 83 5.14 0.72 -7.49
N GLU A 84 4.27 0.89 -8.47
CA GLU A 84 4.26 1.98 -9.45
C GLU A 84 4.24 3.34 -8.74
N VAL A 85 5.11 4.24 -9.20
CA VAL A 85 5.36 5.55 -8.58
C VAL A 85 4.88 6.64 -9.55
N THR A 86 3.59 6.58 -9.83
CA THR A 86 2.84 7.54 -10.64
C THR A 86 1.64 8.01 -9.82
N ASP A 87 0.64 8.58 -10.48
CA ASP A 87 -0.58 9.03 -9.82
C ASP A 87 -1.49 7.86 -9.36
N PHE A 88 -1.28 6.58 -9.78
CA PHE A 88 -2.13 5.42 -9.37
C PHE A 88 -1.45 4.02 -9.13
N ASP A 89 -1.67 3.01 -9.98
CA ASP A 89 -2.55 1.88 -9.54
C ASP A 89 -1.94 0.53 -9.05
N THR A 90 -0.95 0.50 -8.15
CA THR A 90 -0.44 -0.80 -7.60
C THR A 90 -0.54 -1.02 -6.09
N PHE A 91 -0.78 0.02 -5.30
CA PHE A 91 -0.92 -0.12 -3.85
C PHE A 91 -2.39 -0.36 -3.44
N THR A 92 -2.56 -1.08 -2.32
CA THR A 92 -3.86 -1.41 -1.72
C THR A 92 -4.23 -0.41 -0.63
N ASP A 93 -3.24 0.15 0.04
CA ASP A 93 -3.38 1.02 1.20
C ASP A 93 -2.30 2.09 1.20
N LEU A 94 -2.51 3.14 1.98
CA LEU A 94 -1.46 4.10 2.28
C LEU A 94 -1.61 4.69 3.69
N ILE A 95 -0.47 5.04 4.27
CA ILE A 95 -0.40 5.84 5.48
C ILE A 95 0.08 7.24 5.09
N ARG A 96 -0.77 8.24 5.28
CA ARG A 96 -0.48 9.64 4.92
C ARG A 96 -0.27 10.50 6.15
N PHE A 97 0.76 11.33 6.10
CA PHE A 97 0.96 12.50 6.95
C PHE A 97 0.72 13.78 6.13
N ASP A 98 -0.28 14.58 6.51
CA ASP A 98 -0.68 15.81 5.81
C ASP A 98 -0.03 17.09 6.39
N GLY A 99 1.01 16.94 7.20
CA GLY A 99 1.64 18.01 7.97
C GLY A 99 1.06 18.20 9.37
N GLN A 100 -0.15 17.70 9.65
CA GLN A 100 -0.83 17.85 10.96
C GLN A 100 -1.24 16.51 11.56
N SER A 101 -1.75 15.60 10.74
CA SER A 101 -2.38 14.35 11.13
C SER A 101 -1.82 13.16 10.37
N PHE A 102 -1.81 12.00 11.03
CA PHE A 102 -1.52 10.72 10.40
C PHE A 102 -2.83 9.96 10.20
N SER A 103 -3.06 9.40 9.02
CA SER A 103 -4.26 8.62 8.72
C SER A 103 -3.96 7.42 7.82
N TRP A 104 -4.63 6.30 8.08
CA TRP A 104 -4.66 5.14 7.19
C TRP A 104 -5.79 5.31 6.17
N TYR A 105 -5.51 5.04 4.90
CA TYR A 105 -6.52 4.94 3.86
C TYR A 105 -6.45 3.59 3.15
N HIS A 106 -7.62 3.01 2.88
CA HIS A 106 -7.80 1.75 2.17
C HIS A 106 -8.53 1.98 0.84
N ARG A 107 -8.12 1.25 -0.18
CA ARG A 107 -8.67 1.30 -1.54
C ARG A 107 -9.99 0.54 -1.63
N LEU A 108 -11.04 1.18 -2.16
CA LEU A 108 -12.40 0.60 -2.16
C LEU A 108 -12.74 -0.36 -3.32
N ALA A 109 -11.78 -0.78 -4.15
CA ALA A 109 -12.05 -1.67 -5.29
C ALA A 109 -10.84 -2.53 -5.70
N GLY A 110 -11.15 -3.68 -6.34
CA GLY A 110 -10.16 -4.66 -6.78
C GLY A 110 -9.18 -4.15 -7.84
N VAL A 111 -7.97 -4.72 -7.80
CA VAL A 111 -6.84 -4.41 -8.69
C VAL A 111 -7.00 -5.10 -10.06
N PRO A 112 -6.64 -4.49 -11.21
CA PRO A 112 -6.40 -3.06 -11.50
C PRO A 112 -7.45 -2.47 -12.49
N ASN A 113 -7.92 -1.23 -12.29
CA ASN A 113 -9.03 -0.63 -13.08
C ASN A 113 -9.21 0.89 -12.82
N PRO A 114 -8.75 1.81 -13.70
CA PRO A 114 -8.68 3.26 -13.42
C PRO A 114 -9.93 3.90 -12.78
N GLY A 115 -9.71 4.79 -11.80
CA GLY A 115 -10.77 5.58 -11.14
C GLY A 115 -11.00 5.28 -9.65
N PHE A 116 -9.96 4.98 -8.88
CA PHE A 116 -10.09 4.51 -7.50
C PHE A 116 -10.51 5.56 -6.48
N THR A 117 -11.38 5.14 -5.57
CA THR A 117 -11.71 5.86 -4.34
C THR A 117 -10.97 5.23 -3.16
N PHE A 118 -10.26 6.06 -2.39
CA PHE A 118 -9.72 5.70 -1.09
C PHE A 118 -10.67 6.12 0.03
N ALA A 119 -10.96 5.23 0.96
CA ALA A 119 -11.64 5.56 2.21
C ALA A 119 -10.61 5.80 3.32
N GLN A 120 -10.80 6.86 4.10
CA GLN A 120 -10.09 7.00 5.37
C GLN A 120 -10.62 5.95 6.33
N VAL A 121 -9.73 5.05 6.79
CA VAL A 121 -10.06 3.98 7.73
C VAL A 121 -10.04 4.51 9.17
N GLY A 122 -9.03 5.32 9.49
CA GLY A 122 -8.92 5.93 10.80
C GLY A 122 -7.62 6.72 11.02
N PRO A 123 -7.56 7.49 12.11
CA PRO A 123 -6.37 8.25 12.50
C PRO A 123 -5.31 7.35 13.13
N LEU A 124 -4.04 7.72 12.92
CA LEU A 124 -2.85 7.07 13.49
C LEU A 124 -2.02 8.01 14.39
N SER A 125 -2.46 9.26 14.61
CA SER A 125 -1.71 10.27 15.36
C SER A 125 -1.43 9.94 16.84
N GLY A 126 -2.04 8.87 17.39
CA GLY A 126 -1.70 8.32 18.71
C GLY A 126 -0.56 7.29 18.70
N GLN A 127 -0.18 6.78 17.53
CA GLN A 127 0.83 5.76 17.29
C GLN A 127 1.95 6.25 16.34
N SER A 128 1.80 7.46 15.79
CA SER A 128 2.71 8.09 14.83
C SER A 128 3.09 9.48 15.29
N ARG A 129 4.31 9.92 14.97
CA ARG A 129 4.83 11.24 15.32
C ARG A 129 5.88 11.73 14.35
N VAL A 130 6.05 13.05 14.29
CA VAL A 130 7.30 13.66 13.82
C VAL A 130 8.24 13.82 15.02
N SER A 131 9.52 13.55 14.83
CA SER A 131 10.55 13.68 15.86
C SER A 131 10.66 15.12 16.40
N PRO A 132 11.18 15.32 17.63
CA PRO A 132 11.31 16.66 18.22
C PRO A 132 12.24 17.61 17.45
N ASP A 133 13.26 17.07 16.79
CA ASP A 133 14.19 17.81 15.92
C ASP A 133 13.62 18.13 14.53
N GLY A 134 12.45 17.56 14.20
CA GLY A 134 11.75 17.70 12.92
C GLY A 134 12.31 16.89 11.75
N LYS A 135 13.33 16.04 11.96
CA LYS A 135 14.06 15.35 10.89
C LYS A 135 13.50 13.98 10.48
N THR A 136 12.57 13.42 11.24
CA THR A 136 12.10 12.05 11.03
C THR A 136 10.61 11.91 11.32
N ILE A 137 9.91 11.18 10.49
CA ILE A 137 8.56 10.67 10.73
C ILE A 137 8.68 9.23 11.21
N GLN A 138 7.98 8.89 12.30
CA GLN A 138 7.84 7.55 12.83
C GLN A 138 6.35 7.17 12.82
N ILE A 139 6.01 6.04 12.23
CA ILE A 139 4.65 5.48 12.18
C ILE A 139 4.73 4.06 12.73
N ILE A 140 4.06 3.79 13.84
CA ILE A 140 4.07 2.47 14.49
C ILE A 140 2.70 1.82 14.31
N VAL A 141 2.68 0.56 13.90
CA VAL A 141 1.46 -0.27 13.86
C VAL A 141 1.66 -1.56 14.64
N ASP A 142 0.60 -2.02 15.30
CA ASP A 142 0.60 -3.25 16.10
C ASP A 142 0.19 -4.44 15.23
N ILE A 143 1.14 -5.33 14.92
CA ILE A 143 0.88 -6.55 14.14
C ILE A 143 0.39 -7.72 15.02
N GLY A 144 0.51 -7.63 16.34
CA GLY A 144 -0.03 -8.62 17.27
C GLY A 144 -1.50 -8.37 17.66
N GLU A 145 -1.99 -7.14 17.51
CA GLU A 145 -3.40 -6.81 17.73
C GLU A 145 -4.26 -7.17 16.52
N SER A 146 -5.08 -8.20 16.64
CA SER A 146 -5.99 -8.70 15.59
C SER A 146 -6.84 -7.62 14.90
N THR A 147 -7.21 -6.55 15.63
CA THR A 147 -8.06 -5.46 15.15
C THR A 147 -7.29 -4.28 14.56
N SER A 148 -5.95 -4.34 14.45
CA SER A 148 -5.18 -3.26 13.83
C SER A 148 -5.45 -3.12 12.33
N PHE A 149 -5.31 -1.91 11.77
CA PHE A 149 -5.56 -1.68 10.34
C PHE A 149 -4.63 -2.50 9.45
N ILE A 150 -3.34 -2.63 9.82
CA ILE A 150 -2.42 -3.49 9.07
C ILE A 150 -2.88 -4.96 9.08
N ASN A 151 -3.48 -5.46 10.16
CA ASN A 151 -4.01 -6.82 10.22
C ASN A 151 -5.31 -6.99 9.42
N GLN A 152 -6.16 -5.97 9.38
CA GLN A 152 -7.41 -5.98 8.62
C GLN A 152 -7.20 -5.88 7.09
N PHE A 153 -6.26 -5.05 6.62
CA PHE A 153 -6.15 -4.70 5.20
C PHE A 153 -4.94 -5.32 4.47
N ILE A 154 -3.88 -5.69 5.19
CA ILE A 154 -2.64 -6.28 4.60
C ILE A 154 -2.46 -7.74 5.06
N PRO A 155 -3.44 -8.66 5.00
CA PRO A 155 -3.42 -9.93 5.73
C PRO A 155 -2.25 -10.88 5.41
N ALA A 156 -1.48 -10.63 4.35
CA ALA A 156 -0.28 -11.39 4.02
C ALA A 156 0.90 -11.12 4.98
N ASP A 157 1.69 -12.16 5.24
CA ASP A 157 2.92 -12.08 6.06
C ASP A 157 4.04 -11.25 5.42
N VAL A 158 4.02 -11.18 4.10
CA VAL A 158 4.96 -10.43 3.27
C VAL A 158 4.17 -9.50 2.38
N PHE A 159 4.53 -8.23 2.38
CA PHE A 159 3.95 -7.18 1.55
C PHE A 159 5.07 -6.24 1.08
N THR A 160 4.71 -5.27 0.26
CA THR A 160 5.66 -4.26 -0.24
C THR A 160 5.29 -2.86 0.23
N ALA A 161 6.30 -2.05 0.51
CA ALA A 161 6.14 -0.66 0.93
C ALA A 161 7.03 0.27 0.10
N HIS A 162 6.50 1.43 -0.29
CA HIS A 162 7.24 2.51 -0.95
C HIS A 162 6.92 3.81 -0.21
N VAL A 163 7.81 4.79 -0.24
CA VAL A 163 7.53 6.12 0.33
C VAL A 163 7.61 7.19 -0.74
N VAL A 164 6.70 8.15 -0.69
CA VAL A 164 6.67 9.32 -1.55
C VAL A 164 6.44 10.59 -0.73
N THR A 165 6.92 11.72 -1.22
CA THR A 165 6.32 13.02 -0.89
C THR A 165 5.53 13.56 -2.06
N THR A 166 4.49 14.33 -1.72
CA THR A 166 3.60 14.93 -2.71
C THR A 166 3.29 16.39 -2.40
N ASP A 167 2.88 17.17 -3.40
CA ASP A 167 2.22 18.46 -3.14
C ASP A 167 0.71 18.27 -2.83
N THR A 168 0.04 19.33 -2.41
CA THR A 168 -1.42 19.37 -2.28
C THR A 168 -2.12 20.07 -3.46
N GLN A 169 -1.43 20.21 -4.60
CA GLN A 169 -1.94 20.95 -5.77
C GLN A 169 -2.67 20.01 -6.75
N GLY A 170 -3.52 20.57 -7.61
CA GLY A 170 -4.18 19.84 -8.69
C GLY A 170 -5.38 18.96 -8.31
N GLY A 171 -5.67 18.76 -7.02
CA GLY A 171 -6.90 18.10 -6.55
C GLY A 171 -6.94 16.57 -6.69
N ALA A 172 -5.83 15.95 -7.10
CA ALA A 172 -5.65 14.50 -6.99
C ALA A 172 -5.60 14.08 -5.50
N PHE A 173 -5.96 12.83 -5.20
CA PHE A 173 -6.05 12.34 -3.81
C PHE A 173 -4.68 12.32 -3.11
N LEU A 174 -3.64 11.82 -3.79
CA LEU A 174 -2.26 11.91 -3.33
C LEU A 174 -1.61 13.25 -3.65
N GLY A 175 -2.00 13.91 -4.75
CA GLY A 175 -1.27 15.05 -5.33
C GLY A 175 -0.10 14.60 -6.20
N ARG A 176 0.62 15.54 -6.81
CA ARG A 176 1.80 15.21 -7.63
C ARG A 176 2.88 14.57 -6.77
N ILE A 177 3.53 13.51 -7.25
CA ILE A 177 4.78 12.98 -6.66
C ILE A 177 5.94 14.00 -6.83
N LEU A 178 6.59 14.35 -5.73
CA LEU A 178 7.74 15.28 -5.68
C LEU A 178 9.07 14.56 -5.47
N ASP A 179 9.10 13.61 -4.53
CA ASP A 179 10.27 12.80 -4.22
C ASP A 179 9.87 11.39 -3.75
N THR A 180 10.84 10.48 -3.75
CA THR A 180 10.71 9.09 -3.28
C THR A 180 11.83 8.75 -2.29
N LEU A 181 13.07 8.75 -2.78
CA LEU A 181 14.30 8.55 -2.02
C LEU A 181 15.46 9.15 -2.83
N GLY A 182 15.57 10.47 -2.84
CA GLY A 182 16.38 11.24 -3.78
C GLY A 182 17.27 12.31 -3.16
N GLN A 183 17.96 13.05 -4.02
CA GLN A 183 18.72 14.26 -3.66
C GLN A 183 18.20 15.48 -4.41
N GLY A 184 16.97 15.88 -4.09
CA GLY A 184 16.36 17.12 -4.56
C GLY A 184 15.29 16.95 -5.65
N PRO A 185 14.82 18.06 -6.24
CA PRO A 185 13.57 18.12 -7.00
C PRO A 185 13.59 17.44 -8.38
N ASN A 186 14.72 16.86 -8.81
CA ASN A 186 14.78 16.12 -10.06
C ASN A 186 14.42 14.65 -9.80
N ILE A 187 13.13 14.35 -9.87
CA ILE A 187 12.58 13.01 -9.60
C ILE A 187 13.24 11.89 -10.44
N ASN A 188 13.77 12.20 -11.63
CA ASN A 188 14.52 11.25 -12.47
C ASN A 188 15.91 10.85 -11.90
N SER A 189 16.40 11.57 -10.89
CA SER A 189 17.66 11.26 -10.17
C SER A 189 17.44 10.48 -8.87
N ASN A 190 16.19 10.17 -8.54
CA ASN A 190 15.84 9.50 -7.30
C ASN A 190 16.10 8.00 -7.37
N SER A 191 16.40 7.42 -6.21
CA SER A 191 16.34 5.98 -6.04
C SER A 191 14.88 5.54 -5.90
N LEU A 192 14.46 4.54 -6.67
CA LEU A 192 13.21 3.85 -6.40
C LEU A 192 13.48 2.59 -5.61
N GLN A 193 12.92 2.53 -4.40
CA GLN A 193 13.12 1.42 -3.48
C GLN A 193 11.77 0.99 -2.90
N THR A 194 11.01 0.19 -3.66
CA THR A 194 9.94 -0.61 -3.05
C THR A 194 10.58 -1.66 -2.16
N LEU A 195 10.41 -1.56 -0.85
CA LEU A 195 10.97 -2.50 0.12
C LEU A 195 10.06 -3.71 0.27
N THR A 196 10.62 -4.92 0.22
CA THR A 196 9.91 -6.11 0.71
C THR A 196 9.92 -6.09 2.24
N VAL A 197 8.72 -6.08 2.83
CA VAL A 197 8.51 -6.07 4.27
C VAL A 197 7.91 -7.40 4.70
N ARG A 198 8.54 -8.05 5.68
CA ARG A 198 8.00 -9.22 6.36
C ARG A 198 7.63 -8.82 7.78
N ARG A 199 6.37 -9.04 8.19
CA ARG A 199 5.80 -8.49 9.43
C ARG A 199 6.68 -8.69 10.66
N GLY A 200 7.13 -9.92 10.91
CA GLY A 200 7.95 -10.27 12.07
C GLY A 200 9.44 -9.97 11.95
N GLU A 201 9.92 -9.39 10.84
CA GLU A 201 11.36 -9.21 10.56
C GLU A 201 11.73 -7.79 10.08
N GLY A 202 10.78 -7.01 9.55
CA GLY A 202 11.03 -5.71 8.93
C GLY A 202 11.40 -5.82 7.44
N THR A 203 12.24 -4.89 6.96
CA THR A 203 12.71 -4.84 5.57
C THR A 203 13.85 -5.81 5.31
N THR A 204 13.74 -6.62 4.25
CA THR A 204 14.82 -7.56 3.87
C THR A 204 15.72 -7.01 2.76
N GLN A 205 15.14 -6.61 1.62
CA GLN A 205 15.82 -5.96 0.49
C GLN A 205 14.85 -5.05 -0.30
N PRO A 206 15.34 -4.02 -1.01
CA PRO A 206 14.58 -3.31 -2.02
C PRO A 206 14.41 -4.15 -3.29
N ILE A 207 13.23 -4.05 -3.91
CA ILE A 207 12.97 -4.55 -5.27
C ILE A 207 13.40 -3.46 -6.27
N PRO A 208 14.26 -3.76 -7.26
CA PRO A 208 14.70 -2.78 -8.25
C PRO A 208 13.54 -2.21 -9.09
N GLN A 209 13.56 -0.90 -9.32
CA GLN A 209 12.59 -0.19 -10.17
C GLN A 209 13.26 0.96 -10.91
N SER A 210 12.69 1.37 -12.05
CA SER A 210 13.14 2.49 -12.89
C SER A 210 12.13 3.64 -12.82
N TYR A 211 12.57 4.90 -12.70
CA TYR A 211 11.65 6.04 -12.69
C TYR A 211 11.41 6.62 -14.10
N PRO A 212 10.17 7.04 -14.43
CA PRO A 212 8.91 6.60 -13.81
C PRO A 212 8.63 5.14 -14.18
N PHE A 213 8.15 4.34 -13.23
CA PHE A 213 7.62 3.01 -13.56
C PHE A 213 6.13 3.18 -13.82
N ASP A 214 5.79 3.41 -15.09
CA ASP A 214 4.46 3.75 -15.57
C ASP A 214 3.98 2.76 -16.67
N PRO A 215 3.67 1.50 -16.33
CA PRO A 215 3.14 0.52 -17.28
C PRO A 215 1.66 0.74 -17.60
N LEU A 216 0.93 1.52 -16.79
CA LEU A 216 -0.45 1.91 -17.02
C LEU A 216 -0.59 3.15 -17.92
N ASN A 217 0.50 3.87 -18.14
CA ASN A 217 0.57 5.15 -18.87
C ASN A 217 -0.38 6.18 -18.24
N ASP A 218 -0.29 6.33 -16.91
CA ASP A 218 -1.15 7.18 -16.09
C ASP A 218 -0.41 8.35 -15.39
N MET A 219 0.91 8.48 -15.57
CA MET A 219 1.68 9.61 -15.05
C MET A 219 1.20 10.94 -15.66
N VAL A 220 0.80 11.87 -14.81
CA VAL A 220 0.39 13.23 -15.21
C VAL A 220 1.58 14.19 -15.10
N THR A 221 1.80 15.00 -16.14
CA THR A 221 2.76 16.12 -16.07
C THR A 221 2.09 17.33 -15.43
N HIS A 222 2.66 17.84 -14.35
CA HIS A 222 2.19 19.05 -13.66
C HIS A 222 3.11 20.24 -13.92
N SER A 223 2.57 21.46 -13.82
CA SER A 223 3.35 22.70 -13.86
C SER A 223 4.31 22.81 -12.67
N ASP A 224 5.49 23.41 -12.88
CA ASP A 224 6.48 23.68 -11.83
C ASP A 224 5.85 24.29 -10.55
N LEU A 225 6.34 23.88 -9.38
CA LEU A 225 5.92 24.50 -8.13
C LEU A 225 6.45 25.95 -8.04
N PRO A 226 5.76 26.81 -7.25
CA PRO A 226 6.26 28.13 -6.90
C PRO A 226 7.70 28.11 -6.34
N SER A 227 8.47 29.15 -6.62
CA SER A 227 9.87 29.27 -6.18
C SER A 227 10.05 29.40 -4.66
N ASP A 228 8.98 29.68 -3.92
CA ASP A 228 8.93 29.69 -2.45
C ASP A 228 8.48 28.34 -1.85
N PHE A 229 8.32 27.29 -2.66
CA PHE A 229 8.05 25.95 -2.16
C PHE A 229 9.30 25.36 -1.47
N PRO A 230 9.18 24.83 -0.24
CA PRO A 230 10.34 24.43 0.55
C PRO A 230 10.77 23.00 0.21
N TYR A 231 11.26 22.76 -1.01
CA TYR A 231 11.63 21.43 -1.51
C TYR A 231 12.46 20.59 -0.54
N LEU A 232 13.47 21.19 0.11
CA LEU A 232 14.33 20.54 1.11
C LEU A 232 13.56 19.88 2.26
N ASN A 233 12.34 20.32 2.56
CA ASN A 233 11.49 19.68 3.58
C ASN A 233 10.96 18.31 3.10
N PHE A 234 10.71 18.16 1.80
CA PHE A 234 10.07 17.01 1.18
C PHE A 234 11.07 16.00 0.59
N ASP A 235 12.34 16.38 0.47
CA ASP A 235 13.45 15.47 0.15
C ASP A 235 13.58 14.34 1.21
N ILE A 236 13.33 13.09 0.82
CA ILE A 236 13.49 11.86 1.60
C ILE A 236 14.89 11.30 1.38
N VAL A 237 15.66 11.17 2.48
CA VAL A 237 17.02 10.60 2.46
C VAL A 237 17.09 9.18 3.02
N ARG A 238 16.01 8.70 3.65
CA ARG A 238 15.95 7.36 4.26
C ARG A 238 14.52 6.86 4.40
N PHE A 239 14.30 5.59 4.06
CA PHE A 239 13.08 4.86 4.38
C PHE A 239 13.44 3.47 4.92
N GLU A 240 12.92 3.12 6.09
CA GLU A 240 13.19 1.86 6.79
C GLU A 240 11.90 1.33 7.43
N VAL A 241 11.72 0.02 7.48
CA VAL A 241 10.65 -0.62 8.26
C VAL A 241 11.27 -1.66 9.20
N THR A 242 11.05 -1.49 10.50
CA THR A 242 11.67 -2.32 11.56
C THR A 242 10.61 -3.03 12.39
N ALA A 243 10.75 -4.35 12.56
CA ALA A 243 9.97 -5.10 13.53
C ALA A 243 10.53 -4.90 14.96
N ARG A 244 9.66 -4.81 15.97
CA ARG A 244 9.98 -4.42 17.35
C ARG A 244 9.11 -5.11 18.40
#